data_AF-A0A1V3IT26-F1
#
_entry.id   AF-A0A1V3IT26-F1
#
_cell.length_a   1.000
_cell.length_b   1.000
_cell.length_c   1.000
_cell.angle_alpha   90.00
_cell.angle_beta   90.00
_cell.angle_gamma   90.00
#
_symmetry.space_group_name_H-M   'P 1'
#
loop_
_entity.id
_entity.type
_entity.pdbx_description
1 polymer ?
#
loop_
_entity_poly.entity_id
_entity_poly.type
_entity_poly.pdbx_seq_one_letter_code
_entity_poly.pdbx_strand_id
1 'polypeptide(L)'
;MAGWVYILSNPAMPGLLKVGYTDRDPFARAKEISQATGVPFDFIVEYQIYVSHPYELEQKTHQLLHNHRVNNNREFFNCSYEDAVETIRIAINHLYRYIENFVFGSESSHKIEKEILEKKLIEKQEAIKKTLETAKLAKEKFIRYEKEKLDKAILNLENEEKEKILSVEAEFVKPPFYKEFIATVVITAMAFGIFLPFGFFVLPIPIIAILIIIVLYYYISYKIYKFFRTFLPEFVYEQKENELKRIDTLYKTQKKSLYENYERAINQMKEKNQ
;
A
#
# COMPACT_ATOMS: atom_id res chain seq x y z
N MET A 1 60.80 20.01 -1.63
CA MET A 1 59.77 19.43 -2.53
C MET A 1 58.53 19.21 -1.69
N ALA A 2 57.35 19.58 -2.19
CA ALA A 2 56.11 19.40 -1.45
C ALA A 2 55.69 17.91 -1.39
N GLY A 3 54.95 17.54 -0.35
CA GLY A 3 54.50 16.17 -0.13
C GLY A 3 53.59 16.07 1.08
N TRP A 4 53.23 14.84 1.43
CA TRP A 4 52.32 14.51 2.51
C TRP A 4 53.07 14.05 3.75
N VAL A 5 52.64 14.49 4.92
CA VAL A 5 52.93 13.85 6.21
C VAL A 5 51.69 13.13 6.67
N TYR A 6 51.82 11.88 7.11
CA TYR A 6 50.70 11.01 7.42
C TYR A 6 50.91 10.24 8.73
N ILE A 7 49.80 9.76 9.30
CA ILE A 7 49.76 8.83 10.42
C ILE A 7 49.15 7.52 9.91
N LEU A 8 49.84 6.40 10.12
CA LEU A 8 49.34 5.06 9.83
C LEU A 8 49.07 4.29 11.12
N SER A 9 47.98 3.54 11.14
CA SER A 9 47.68 2.52 12.14
C SER A 9 47.72 1.12 11.51
N ASN A 10 47.86 0.08 12.33
CA ASN A 10 47.74 -1.30 11.90
C ASN A 10 46.87 -2.08 12.89
N PRO A 11 45.83 -2.81 12.44
CA PRO A 11 44.96 -3.58 13.34
C PRO A 11 45.68 -4.61 14.23
N ALA A 12 46.81 -5.16 13.79
CA ALA A 12 47.63 -6.08 14.60
C ALA A 12 48.63 -5.37 15.53
N MET A 13 48.73 -4.03 15.48
CA MET A 13 49.64 -3.24 16.31
C MET A 13 48.85 -2.15 17.06
N PRO A 14 47.87 -2.53 17.91
CA PRO A 14 47.03 -1.56 18.61
C PRO A 14 47.88 -0.65 19.51
N GLY A 15 47.57 0.65 19.50
CA GLY A 15 48.29 1.67 20.26
C GLY A 15 49.61 2.13 19.64
N LEU A 16 50.05 1.52 18.52
CA LEU A 16 51.26 1.92 17.80
C LEU A 16 50.89 2.64 16.51
N LEU A 17 51.39 3.86 16.38
CA LEU A 17 51.21 4.69 15.20
C LEU A 17 52.55 4.88 14.48
N LYS A 18 52.52 4.82 13.15
CA LYS A 18 53.65 5.20 12.32
C LYS A 18 53.43 6.60 11.76
N VAL A 19 54.37 7.51 12.02
CA VAL A 19 54.40 8.83 11.39
C VAL A 19 55.44 8.81 10.29
N GLY A 20 55.04 9.14 9.07
CA GLY A 20 55.97 9.19 7.94
C GLY A 20 55.60 10.26 6.93
N TYR A 21 56.42 10.41 5.89
CA TYR A 21 56.12 11.28 4.76
C TYR A 21 56.26 10.58 3.40
N THR A 22 55.63 11.16 2.39
CA THR A 22 55.79 10.77 0.99
C THR A 22 55.56 11.96 0.06
N ASP A 23 56.19 11.96 -1.11
CA ASP A 23 55.93 12.90 -2.21
C ASP A 23 54.75 12.46 -3.10
N ARG A 24 54.23 11.23 -2.90
CA ARG A 24 53.11 10.62 -3.62
C ARG A 24 51.87 10.53 -2.73
N ASP A 25 50.85 9.80 -3.18
CA ASP A 25 49.65 9.55 -2.39
C ASP A 25 49.93 8.69 -1.13
N PRO A 26 49.52 9.12 0.08
CA PRO A 26 49.70 8.35 1.32
C PRO A 26 49.02 6.98 1.31
N PHE A 27 47.88 6.81 0.63
CA PHE A 27 47.23 5.50 0.55
C PHE A 27 48.05 4.51 -0.28
N ALA A 28 48.62 4.95 -1.41
CA ALA A 28 49.58 4.16 -2.17
C ALA A 28 50.80 3.78 -1.31
N ARG A 29 51.34 4.72 -0.53
CA ARG A 29 52.49 4.46 0.35
C ARG A 29 52.16 3.47 1.48
N ALA A 30 50.98 3.60 2.09
CA ALA A 30 50.50 2.65 3.09
C ALA A 30 50.41 1.24 2.53
N LYS A 31 49.89 1.09 1.30
CA LYS A 31 49.82 -0.20 0.61
C LYS A 31 51.21 -0.81 0.36
N GLU A 32 52.18 -0.02 -0.09
CA GLU A 32 53.57 -0.48 -0.28
C GLU A 32 54.18 -1.00 1.02
N ILE A 33 54.03 -0.26 2.12
CA ILE A 33 54.56 -0.64 3.44
C ILE A 33 53.89 -1.93 3.95
N SER A 34 52.61 -2.10 3.62
CA SER A 34 51.83 -3.28 4.01
C SER A 34 52.30 -4.58 3.35
N GLN A 35 52.97 -4.50 2.20
CA GLN A 35 53.53 -5.67 1.51
C GLN A 35 54.88 -6.15 2.09
N ALA A 36 55.44 -5.44 3.07
CA ALA A 36 56.70 -5.84 3.69
C ALA A 36 56.56 -7.16 4.47
N THR A 37 57.58 -8.01 4.42
CA THR A 37 57.64 -9.25 5.18
C THR A 37 57.53 -8.97 6.69
N GLY A 38 56.61 -9.66 7.36
CA GLY A 38 56.35 -9.50 8.79
C GLY A 38 55.30 -8.46 9.17
N VAL A 39 54.60 -7.87 8.19
CA VAL A 39 53.40 -7.06 8.43
C VAL A 39 52.15 -7.93 8.25
N PRO A 40 51.35 -8.18 9.31
CA PRO A 40 50.24 -9.15 9.26
C PRO A 40 48.93 -8.61 8.68
N PHE A 41 48.67 -7.30 8.77
CA PHE A 41 47.51 -6.63 8.16
C PHE A 41 47.94 -5.36 7.45
N ASP A 42 47.11 -4.88 6.52
CA ASP A 42 47.36 -3.61 5.85
C ASP A 42 47.35 -2.43 6.83
N PHE A 43 48.23 -1.46 6.59
CA PHE A 43 48.23 -0.17 7.25
C PHE A 43 47.06 0.69 6.76
N ILE A 44 46.41 1.37 7.69
CA ILE A 44 45.32 2.30 7.43
C ILE A 44 45.85 3.72 7.58
N VAL A 45 45.55 4.60 6.61
CA VAL A 45 45.87 6.03 6.70
C VAL A 45 44.83 6.70 7.60
N GLU A 46 45.23 7.09 8.81
CA GLU A 46 44.33 7.72 9.79
C GLU A 46 44.29 9.25 9.64
N TYR A 47 45.39 9.84 9.16
CA TYR A 47 45.57 11.28 9.00
C TYR A 47 46.56 11.57 7.88
N GLN A 48 46.35 12.66 7.17
CA GLN A 48 47.32 13.21 6.22
C GLN A 48 47.22 14.74 6.11
N ILE A 49 48.36 15.38 5.83
CA ILE A 49 48.45 16.81 5.52
C ILE A 49 49.48 17.06 4.42
N TYR A 50 49.13 17.89 3.43
CA TYR A 50 50.04 18.28 2.36
C TYR A 50 50.82 19.54 2.74
N VAL A 51 52.14 19.51 2.60
CA VAL A 51 53.04 20.59 3.03
C VAL A 51 54.19 20.82 2.04
N SER A 52 54.78 22.00 2.02
CA SER A 52 55.93 22.31 1.15
C SER A 52 57.25 21.65 1.59
N HIS A 53 57.38 21.31 2.88
CA HIS A 53 58.58 20.77 3.53
C HIS A 53 58.23 19.53 4.39
N PRO A 54 57.83 18.41 3.75
CA PRO A 54 57.29 17.23 4.44
C PRO A 54 58.36 16.49 5.25
N TYR A 55 59.60 16.48 4.78
CA TYR A 55 60.71 15.87 5.50
C TYR A 55 60.97 16.61 6.82
N GLU A 56 61.10 17.93 6.77
CA GLU A 56 61.33 18.78 7.94
C GLU A 56 60.19 18.64 8.97
N LEU A 57 58.95 18.56 8.48
CA LEU A 57 57.78 18.34 9.33
C LEU A 57 57.79 16.97 9.99
N GLU A 58 58.07 15.90 9.24
CA GLU A 58 58.21 14.56 9.79
C GLU A 58 59.29 14.52 10.87
N GLN A 59 60.49 15.02 10.56
CA GLN A 59 61.62 14.99 11.49
C GLN A 59 61.32 15.78 12.76
N LYS A 60 60.70 16.96 12.64
CA LYS A 60 60.27 17.75 13.81
C LYS A 60 59.21 17.01 14.63
N THR A 61 58.26 16.35 13.98
CA THR A 61 57.24 15.54 14.65
C THR A 61 57.88 14.37 15.40
N HIS A 62 58.83 13.67 14.78
CA HIS A 62 59.58 12.57 15.41
C HIS A 62 60.39 13.03 16.62
N GLN A 63 61.00 14.22 16.57
CA GLN A 63 61.70 14.82 17.70
C GLN A 63 60.76 15.11 18.87
N LEU A 64 59.59 15.67 18.60
CA LEU A 64 58.59 15.97 19.63
C LEU A 64 57.98 14.69 20.22
N LEU A 65 57.80 13.64 19.41
CA LEU A 65 57.33 12.33 19.85
C LEU A 65 58.44 11.41 20.38
N HIS A 66 59.66 11.91 20.61
CA HIS A 66 60.82 11.07 20.94
C HIS A 66 60.56 10.14 22.13
N ASN A 67 59.95 10.66 23.20
CA ASN A 67 59.64 9.89 24.42
C ASN A 67 58.60 8.78 24.19
N HIS A 68 57.83 8.86 23.11
CA HIS A 68 56.84 7.85 22.71
C HIS A 68 57.41 6.84 21.71
N ARG A 69 58.63 7.05 21.19
CA ARG A 69 59.22 6.17 20.16
C ARG A 69 59.58 4.81 20.76
N VAL A 70 59.07 3.74 20.16
CA VAL A 70 59.27 2.36 20.66
C VAL A 70 60.65 1.81 20.33
N ASN A 71 61.18 2.19 19.18
CA ASN A 71 62.50 1.76 18.73
C ASN A 71 63.19 2.94 18.04
N ASN A 72 64.39 3.31 18.49
CA ASN A 72 65.11 4.46 17.94
C ASN A 72 65.39 4.36 16.44
N ASN A 73 65.49 3.14 15.90
CA ASN A 73 65.73 2.89 14.48
C ASN A 73 64.45 2.83 13.64
N ARG A 74 63.27 2.97 14.25
CA ARG A 74 61.98 2.90 13.55
C ARG A 74 61.08 4.08 13.90
N GLU A 75 60.15 4.36 13.01
CA GLU A 75 59.27 5.52 13.09
C GLU A 75 57.90 5.14 13.71
N PHE A 76 57.91 4.31 14.75
CA PHE A 76 56.71 3.87 15.46
C PHE A 76 56.65 4.47 16.86
N PHE A 77 55.47 4.96 17.23
CA PHE A 77 55.23 5.72 18.45
C PHE A 77 54.04 5.14 19.21
N ASN A 78 54.21 4.95 20.52
CA ASN A 78 53.16 4.53 21.44
C ASN A 78 52.46 5.77 22.02
N CYS A 79 51.42 6.23 21.32
CA CYS A 79 50.66 7.43 21.65
C CYS A 79 49.25 7.34 21.06
N SER A 80 48.33 8.19 21.55
CA SER A 80 46.98 8.25 20.97
C SER A 80 46.99 8.92 19.59
N TYR A 81 45.91 8.73 18.83
CA TYR A 81 45.72 9.40 17.55
C TYR A 81 45.72 10.92 17.72
N GLU A 82 45.04 11.39 18.77
CA GLU A 82 44.88 12.79 19.11
C GLU A 82 46.24 13.43 19.46
N ASP A 83 47.07 12.75 20.25
CA ASP A 83 48.43 13.22 20.58
C ASP A 83 49.33 13.33 19.35
N ALA A 84 49.26 12.35 18.44
CA ALA A 84 50.06 12.36 17.22
C ALA A 84 49.64 13.51 16.29
N VAL A 85 48.34 13.74 16.09
CA VAL A 85 47.82 14.86 15.29
C VAL A 85 48.22 16.21 15.91
N GLU A 86 48.05 16.37 17.21
CA GLU A 86 48.41 17.62 17.89
C GLU A 86 49.91 17.87 17.81
N THR A 87 50.74 16.83 17.91
CA THR A 87 52.19 16.98 17.76
C THR A 87 52.58 17.42 16.35
N ILE A 88 51.91 16.93 15.31
CA ILE A 88 52.10 17.42 13.93
C ILE A 88 51.73 18.90 13.84
N ARG A 89 50.62 19.33 14.43
CA ARG A 89 50.21 20.75 14.44
C ARG A 89 51.22 21.64 15.16
N ILE A 90 51.76 21.19 16.30
CA ILE A 90 52.84 21.90 17.01
C ILE A 90 54.08 22.01 16.12
N ALA A 91 54.46 20.94 15.41
CA ALA A 91 55.58 20.94 14.48
C ALA A 91 55.35 21.90 13.29
N ILE A 92 54.15 21.93 12.70
CA ILE A 92 53.73 22.89 11.67
C ILE A 92 53.90 24.32 12.19
N ASN A 93 53.34 24.63 13.36
CA ASN A 93 53.42 25.96 13.96
C ASN A 93 54.86 26.39 14.25
N HIS A 94 55.74 25.44 14.59
CA HIS A 94 57.16 25.72 14.72
C HIS A 94 57.75 26.05 13.34
N LEU A 95 57.64 25.16 12.35
CA LEU A 95 58.25 25.36 11.03
C LEU A 95 57.74 26.61 10.31
N TYR A 96 56.45 26.92 10.43
CA TYR A 96 55.85 28.13 9.90
C TYR A 96 56.52 29.43 10.40
N ARG A 97 57.11 29.41 11.60
CA ARG A 97 57.85 30.57 12.15
C ARG A 97 59.30 30.65 11.71
N TYR A 98 59.91 29.55 11.28
CA TYR A 98 61.35 29.47 11.01
C TYR A 98 61.71 29.26 9.54
N ILE A 99 60.74 28.86 8.70
CA ILE A 99 60.94 28.62 7.27
C ILE A 99 60.01 29.57 6.52
N GLU A 100 60.58 30.57 5.85
CA GLU A 100 59.82 31.64 5.18
C GLU A 100 58.84 31.14 4.11
N ASN A 101 59.17 30.05 3.41
CA ASN A 101 58.36 29.46 2.34
C ASN A 101 57.60 28.19 2.80
N PHE A 102 57.35 28.04 4.10
CA PHE A 102 56.56 26.94 4.63
C PHE A 102 55.06 27.20 4.44
N VAL A 103 54.41 26.33 3.67
CA VAL A 103 52.97 26.35 3.43
C VAL A 103 52.40 24.96 3.63
N PHE A 104 51.16 24.89 4.09
CA PHE A 104 50.44 23.65 4.34
C PHE A 104 48.98 23.77 3.89
N GLY A 105 48.41 22.64 3.46
CA GLY A 105 47.00 22.52 3.06
C GLY A 105 46.09 22.17 4.24
N SER A 106 44.88 21.74 3.92
CA SER A 106 43.93 21.23 4.91
C SER A 106 44.32 19.83 5.40
N GLU A 107 44.14 19.60 6.69
CA GLU A 107 44.19 18.28 7.30
C GLU A 107 43.03 17.41 6.79
N SER A 108 43.28 16.13 6.52
CA SER A 108 42.23 15.14 6.26
C SER A 108 42.42 13.96 7.22
N SER A 109 41.32 13.59 7.89
CA SER A 109 41.27 12.50 8.88
C SER A 109 40.27 11.46 8.40
N HIS A 110 40.76 10.31 7.98
CA HIS A 110 39.91 9.24 7.47
C HIS A 110 38.97 8.71 8.57
N LYS A 111 39.43 8.67 9.83
CA LYS A 111 38.60 8.24 10.97
C LYS A 111 37.41 9.17 11.18
N ILE A 112 37.64 10.48 11.25
CA ILE A 112 36.59 11.49 11.45
C ILE A 112 35.63 11.52 10.26
N GLU A 113 36.15 11.48 9.02
CA GLU A 113 35.33 11.49 7.81
C GLU A 113 34.42 10.25 7.72
N LYS A 114 34.94 9.08 8.08
CA LYS A 114 34.17 7.84 8.14
C LYS A 114 33.05 7.91 9.16
N GLU A 115 33.32 8.34 10.39
CA GLU A 115 32.30 8.48 11.44
C GLU A 115 31.20 9.47 11.05
N ILE A 116 31.57 10.61 10.45
CA ILE A 116 30.60 11.59 9.93
C ILE A 116 29.73 10.98 8.82
N LEU A 117 30.34 10.23 7.90
CA LEU A 117 29.61 9.59 6.81
C LEU A 117 28.66 8.51 7.32
N GLU A 118 29.11 7.66 8.24
CA GLU A 118 28.27 6.62 8.87
C GLU A 118 27.07 7.24 9.59
N LYS A 119 27.29 8.33 10.35
CA LYS A 119 26.20 9.07 10.99
C LYS A 119 25.19 9.62 9.98
N LYS A 120 25.67 10.26 8.90
CA LYS A 120 24.81 10.77 7.81
C LYS A 120 24.04 9.65 7.10
N LEU A 121 24.66 8.47 6.94
CA LEU A 121 24.00 7.31 6.34
C LEU A 121 22.86 6.81 7.24
N ILE A 122 23.09 6.71 8.55
CA ILE A 122 22.06 6.32 9.52
C ILE A 122 20.90 7.32 9.51
N GLU A 123 21.19 8.62 9.62
CA GLU A 123 20.17 9.69 9.58
C GLU A 123 19.32 9.63 8.30
N LYS A 124 19.96 9.39 7.15
CA LYS A 124 19.28 9.25 5.86
C LYS A 124 18.39 8.00 5.82
N GLN A 125 18.84 6.88 6.35
CA GLN A 125 18.05 5.65 6.42
C GLN A 125 16.83 5.81 7.34
N GLU A 126 16.99 6.46 8.48
CA GLU A 126 15.89 6.76 9.41
C GLU A 126 14.85 7.69 8.77
N ALA A 127 15.30 8.72 8.04
CA ALA A 127 14.40 9.62 7.31
C ALA A 127 13.58 8.88 6.23
N ILE A 128 14.21 7.96 5.49
CA ILE A 128 13.52 7.13 4.49
C ILE A 128 12.49 6.22 5.17
N LYS A 129 12.87 5.56 6.26
CA LYS A 129 11.97 4.67 7.01
C LYS A 129 10.75 5.43 7.53
N LYS A 130 10.94 6.61 8.09
CA LYS A 130 9.87 7.48 8.58
C LYS A 130 8.92 7.90 7.45
N THR A 131 9.47 8.29 6.30
CA THR A 131 8.67 8.65 5.11
C THR A 131 7.84 7.47 4.64
N LEU A 132 8.44 6.28 4.54
CA LEU A 132 7.74 5.05 4.15
C LEU A 132 6.60 4.70 5.13
N GLU A 133 6.83 4.83 6.42
CA GLU A 133 5.83 4.55 7.46
C GLU A 133 4.65 5.53 7.39
N THR A 134 4.91 6.82 7.20
CA THR A 134 3.84 7.82 7.02
C THR A 134 3.01 7.57 5.76
N ALA A 135 3.65 7.18 4.65
CA ALA A 135 2.96 6.82 3.41
C ALA A 135 2.10 5.54 3.58
N LYS A 136 2.60 4.53 4.30
CA LYS A 136 1.83 3.33 4.66
C LYS A 136 0.59 3.69 5.48
N LEU A 137 0.74 4.51 6.52
CA LEU A 137 -0.38 4.93 7.37
C LEU A 137 -1.43 5.74 6.58
N ALA A 138 -1.00 6.65 5.70
CA ALA A 138 -1.90 7.41 4.84
C ALA A 138 -2.69 6.47 3.90
N LYS A 139 -2.02 5.45 3.34
CA LYS A 139 -2.63 4.43 2.49
C LYS A 139 -3.66 3.60 3.25
N GLU A 140 -3.35 3.14 4.45
CA GLU A 140 -4.27 2.38 5.29
C GLU A 140 -5.51 3.20 5.68
N LYS A 141 -5.32 4.47 6.04
CA LYS A 141 -6.42 5.41 6.32
C LYS A 141 -7.33 5.59 5.11
N PHE A 142 -6.77 5.73 3.91
CA PHE A 142 -7.54 5.86 2.68
C PHE A 142 -8.36 4.60 2.38
N ILE A 143 -7.73 3.41 2.44
CA ILE A 143 -8.42 2.13 2.22
C ILE A 143 -9.56 1.95 3.21
N ARG A 144 -9.31 2.26 4.49
CA ARG A 144 -10.33 2.18 5.54
C ARG A 144 -11.52 3.10 5.25
N TYR A 145 -11.26 4.34 4.87
CA TYR A 145 -12.30 5.31 4.53
C TYR A 145 -13.17 4.84 3.35
N GLU A 146 -12.57 4.39 2.25
CA GLU A 146 -13.31 3.90 1.09
C GLU A 146 -14.10 2.63 1.41
N LYS A 147 -13.57 1.76 2.27
CA LYS A 147 -14.31 0.57 2.75
C LYS A 147 -15.52 0.96 3.60
N GLU A 148 -15.36 1.86 4.57
CA GLU A 148 -16.48 2.34 5.39
C GLU A 148 -17.58 3.02 4.54
N LYS A 149 -17.18 3.71 3.48
CA LYS A 149 -18.11 4.31 2.51
C LYS A 149 -18.86 3.24 1.71
N LEU A 150 -18.17 2.20 1.25
CA LEU A 150 -18.77 1.05 0.56
C LEU A 150 -19.78 0.32 1.47
N ASP A 151 -19.39 0.00 2.70
CA ASP A 151 -20.21 -0.75 3.66
C ASP A 151 -21.52 0.00 3.95
N LYS A 152 -21.46 1.33 4.13
CA LYS A 152 -22.66 2.18 4.30
C LYS A 152 -23.57 2.15 3.07
N ALA A 153 -22.99 2.24 1.87
CA ALA A 153 -23.77 2.21 0.63
C ALA A 153 -24.46 0.85 0.41
N ILE A 154 -23.77 -0.25 0.71
CA ILE A 154 -24.34 -1.61 0.64
C ILE A 154 -25.47 -1.75 1.65
N LEU A 155 -25.28 -1.31 2.89
CA LEU A 155 -26.32 -1.38 3.92
C LEU A 155 -27.59 -0.62 3.52
N ASN A 156 -27.43 0.57 2.94
CA ASN A 156 -28.56 1.35 2.43
C ASN A 156 -29.31 0.60 1.31
N LEU A 157 -28.57 0.03 0.34
CA LEU A 157 -29.18 -0.78 -0.73
C LEU A 157 -29.89 -2.02 -0.20
N GLU A 158 -29.35 -2.70 0.81
CA GLU A 158 -30.00 -3.85 1.45
C GLU A 158 -31.31 -3.46 2.16
N ASN A 159 -31.36 -2.29 2.77
CA ASN A 159 -32.59 -1.79 3.38
C ASN A 159 -33.63 -1.42 2.32
N GLU A 160 -33.23 -0.72 1.25
CA GLU A 160 -34.12 -0.41 0.13
C GLU A 160 -34.65 -1.67 -0.57
N GLU A 161 -33.80 -2.68 -0.75
CA GLU A 161 -34.16 -3.99 -1.30
C GLU A 161 -35.24 -4.66 -0.44
N LYS A 162 -35.04 -4.70 0.88
CA LYS A 162 -36.03 -5.24 1.83
C LYS A 162 -37.35 -4.47 1.78
N GLU A 163 -37.31 -3.14 1.76
CA GLU A 163 -38.51 -2.32 1.67
C GLU A 163 -39.30 -2.59 0.39
N LYS A 164 -38.62 -2.74 -0.75
CA LYS A 164 -39.26 -3.09 -2.02
C LYS A 164 -39.81 -4.51 -2.05
N ILE A 165 -39.09 -5.48 -1.48
CA ILE A 165 -39.61 -6.85 -1.34
C ILE A 165 -40.87 -6.83 -0.48
N LEU A 166 -40.86 -6.11 0.65
CA LEU A 166 -42.03 -5.97 1.52
C LEU A 166 -43.21 -5.26 0.83
N SER A 167 -42.96 -4.23 0.03
CA SER A 167 -44.02 -3.55 -0.70
C SER A 167 -44.66 -4.44 -1.76
N VAL A 168 -43.85 -5.22 -2.49
CA VAL A 168 -44.34 -6.23 -3.42
C VAL A 168 -45.11 -7.31 -2.66
N GLU A 169 -44.57 -7.84 -1.57
CA GLU A 169 -45.27 -8.83 -0.76
C GLU A 169 -46.63 -8.32 -0.28
N ALA A 170 -46.71 -7.08 0.18
CA ALA A 170 -47.95 -6.44 0.63
C ALA A 170 -48.96 -6.22 -0.51
N GLU A 171 -48.51 -5.84 -1.70
CA GLU A 171 -49.36 -5.69 -2.90
C GLU A 171 -49.99 -7.03 -3.32
N PHE A 172 -49.22 -8.12 -3.18
CA PHE A 172 -49.66 -9.48 -3.52
C PHE A 172 -50.26 -10.28 -2.34
N VAL A 173 -50.44 -9.67 -1.16
CA VAL A 173 -51.20 -10.25 -0.05
C VAL A 173 -52.68 -10.26 -0.45
N LYS A 174 -53.11 -11.43 -0.97
CA LYS A 174 -54.49 -11.87 -1.27
C LYS A 174 -55.52 -10.73 -1.21
N PRO A 175 -55.88 -10.06 -2.33
CA PRO A 175 -57.04 -9.21 -2.30
C PRO A 175 -58.24 -10.08 -1.86
N PRO A 176 -59.07 -9.64 -0.88
CA PRO A 176 -60.29 -10.36 -0.49
C PRO A 176 -61.19 -10.65 -1.71
N PHE A 177 -61.02 -9.85 -2.75
CA PHE A 177 -61.66 -9.95 -4.04
C PHE A 177 -61.32 -11.17 -4.90
N TYR A 178 -60.25 -11.96 -4.70
CA TYR A 178 -60.00 -13.10 -5.63
C TYR A 178 -61.12 -14.16 -5.55
N LYS A 179 -61.53 -14.50 -4.32
CA LYS A 179 -62.64 -15.43 -4.09
C LYS A 179 -63.96 -14.82 -4.54
N GLU A 180 -64.17 -13.53 -4.23
CA GLU A 180 -65.39 -12.80 -4.56
C GLU A 180 -65.52 -12.53 -6.07
N PHE A 181 -64.42 -12.30 -6.79
CA PHE A 181 -64.38 -12.07 -8.23
C PHE A 181 -64.68 -13.35 -8.99
N ILE A 182 -64.05 -14.47 -8.61
CA ILE A 182 -64.40 -15.78 -9.17
C ILE A 182 -65.85 -16.13 -8.85
N ALA A 183 -66.29 -15.92 -7.61
CA ALA A 183 -67.69 -16.13 -7.22
C ALA A 183 -68.64 -15.24 -8.03
N THR A 184 -68.30 -13.96 -8.25
CA THR A 184 -69.11 -13.00 -9.01
C THR A 184 -69.19 -13.43 -10.47
N VAL A 185 -68.07 -13.71 -11.14
CA VAL A 185 -68.06 -14.19 -12.54
C VAL A 185 -68.93 -15.44 -12.70
N VAL A 186 -68.89 -16.36 -11.72
CA VAL A 186 -69.73 -17.57 -11.70
C VAL A 186 -71.19 -17.24 -11.44
N ILE A 187 -71.52 -16.41 -10.44
CA ILE A 187 -72.88 -16.00 -10.09
C ILE A 187 -73.52 -15.25 -11.26
N THR A 188 -72.80 -14.34 -11.91
CA THR A 188 -73.28 -13.59 -13.07
C THR A 188 -73.54 -14.51 -14.26
N ALA A 189 -72.67 -15.49 -14.50
CA ALA A 189 -72.95 -16.53 -15.49
C ALA A 189 -74.24 -17.30 -15.11
N MET A 190 -74.31 -17.86 -13.89
CA MET A 190 -75.49 -18.60 -13.44
C MET A 190 -76.80 -17.78 -13.51
N ALA A 191 -76.76 -16.48 -13.20
CA ALA A 191 -77.92 -15.58 -13.24
C ALA A 191 -78.37 -15.24 -14.67
N PHE A 192 -77.44 -14.98 -15.60
CA PHE A 192 -77.76 -14.61 -16.98
C PHE A 192 -78.08 -15.81 -17.87
N GLY A 193 -77.63 -17.02 -17.53
CA GLY A 193 -78.02 -18.26 -18.22
C GLY A 193 -79.53 -18.54 -18.19
N ILE A 194 -80.23 -18.06 -17.15
CA ILE A 194 -81.68 -18.19 -16.97
C ILE A 194 -82.46 -17.24 -17.91
N PHE A 195 -81.85 -16.12 -18.33
CA PHE A 195 -82.49 -15.10 -19.17
C PHE A 195 -82.30 -15.31 -20.68
N LEU A 196 -81.35 -16.16 -21.09
CA LEU A 196 -81.09 -16.48 -22.51
C LEU A 196 -82.28 -17.05 -23.31
N PRO A 197 -83.26 -17.81 -22.74
CA PRO A 197 -84.41 -18.29 -23.51
C PRO A 197 -85.61 -17.33 -23.52
N PHE A 198 -85.59 -16.21 -22.81
CA PHE A 198 -86.76 -15.31 -22.67
C PHE A 198 -86.58 -13.93 -23.31
N GLY A 199 -85.37 -13.57 -23.73
CA GLY A 199 -85.07 -12.29 -24.38
C GLY A 199 -85.32 -12.30 -25.89
N PHE A 200 -86.48 -11.79 -26.30
CA PHE A 200 -86.73 -11.08 -27.57
C PHE A 200 -87.19 -11.77 -28.87
N PHE A 201 -87.23 -13.10 -29.07
CA PHE A 201 -87.91 -13.67 -30.26
C PHE A 201 -88.60 -15.01 -29.99
N VAL A 202 -89.93 -15.04 -30.18
CA VAL A 202 -90.79 -16.22 -30.05
C VAL A 202 -90.65 -17.10 -31.30
N LEU A 203 -89.50 -17.74 -31.48
CA LEU A 203 -89.40 -18.90 -32.37
C LEU A 203 -89.86 -20.14 -31.58
N PRO A 204 -90.69 -21.04 -32.14
CA PRO A 204 -91.13 -22.26 -31.47
C PRO A 204 -89.97 -23.26 -31.43
N ILE A 205 -88.99 -23.00 -30.56
CA ILE A 205 -87.90 -23.91 -30.31
C ILE A 205 -88.48 -25.08 -29.51
N PRO A 206 -88.32 -26.34 -29.98
CA PRO A 206 -88.80 -27.49 -29.23
C PRO A 206 -88.13 -27.54 -27.85
N ILE A 207 -88.90 -27.88 -26.82
CA ILE A 207 -88.47 -27.92 -25.40
C ILE A 207 -87.14 -28.69 -25.21
N ILE A 208 -86.93 -29.73 -26.02
CA ILE A 208 -85.72 -30.57 -26.02
C ILE A 208 -84.46 -29.74 -26.38
N ALA A 209 -84.55 -28.82 -27.35
CA ALA A 209 -83.42 -27.99 -27.74
C ALA A 209 -83.07 -26.94 -26.66
N ILE A 210 -84.07 -26.42 -25.94
CA ILE A 210 -83.87 -25.52 -24.79
C ILE A 210 -83.11 -26.25 -23.67
N LEU A 211 -83.51 -27.49 -23.36
CA LEU A 211 -82.80 -28.32 -22.38
C LEU A 211 -81.34 -28.57 -22.76
N ILE A 212 -81.05 -28.83 -24.03
CA ILE A 212 -79.68 -29.04 -24.53
C ILE A 212 -78.84 -27.76 -24.37
N ILE A 213 -79.40 -26.59 -24.70
CA ILE A 213 -78.73 -25.29 -24.55
C ILE A 213 -78.41 -25.01 -23.07
N ILE A 214 -79.35 -25.28 -22.16
CA ILE A 214 -79.16 -25.12 -20.72
C ILE A 214 -78.02 -26.03 -20.23
N VAL A 215 -78.00 -27.31 -20.62
CA VAL A 215 -76.95 -28.26 -20.24
C VAL A 215 -75.58 -27.82 -20.77
N LEU A 216 -75.50 -27.38 -22.03
CA LEU A 216 -74.27 -26.82 -22.63
C LEU A 216 -73.80 -25.55 -21.91
N TYR A 217 -74.73 -24.67 -21.52
CA TYR A 217 -74.45 -23.45 -20.78
C TYR A 217 -73.80 -23.74 -19.42
N TYR A 218 -74.40 -24.64 -18.63
CA TYR A 218 -73.85 -25.04 -17.34
C TYR A 218 -72.49 -25.75 -17.50
N TYR A 219 -72.34 -26.57 -18.53
CA TYR A 219 -71.07 -27.25 -18.84
C TYR A 219 -69.95 -26.26 -19.17
N ILE A 220 -70.20 -25.28 -20.06
CA ILE A 220 -69.23 -24.24 -20.44
C ILE A 220 -68.89 -23.37 -19.22
N SER A 221 -69.89 -22.95 -18.45
CA SER A 221 -69.68 -22.15 -17.24
C SER A 221 -68.83 -22.87 -16.20
N TYR A 222 -69.07 -24.18 -15.98
CA TYR A 222 -68.24 -25.00 -15.10
C TYR A 222 -66.79 -25.15 -15.61
N LYS A 223 -66.59 -25.33 -16.92
CA LYS A 223 -65.26 -25.36 -17.55
C LYS A 223 -64.51 -24.04 -17.34
N ILE A 224 -65.19 -22.91 -17.54
CA ILE A 224 -64.64 -21.56 -17.32
C ILE A 224 -64.27 -21.36 -15.84
N TYR A 225 -65.16 -21.73 -14.91
CA TYR A 225 -64.87 -21.69 -13.47
C TYR A 225 -63.64 -22.52 -13.10
N LYS A 226 -63.58 -23.77 -13.57
CA LYS A 226 -62.44 -24.66 -13.30
C LYS A 226 -61.14 -24.10 -13.88
N PHE A 227 -61.19 -23.50 -15.06
CA PHE A 227 -60.05 -22.84 -15.69
C PHE A 227 -59.57 -21.66 -14.83
N PHE A 228 -60.43 -20.70 -14.50
CA PHE A 228 -60.07 -19.54 -13.69
C PHE A 228 -59.62 -19.91 -12.27
N ARG A 229 -60.24 -20.91 -11.65
CA ARG A 229 -59.86 -21.39 -10.31
C ARG A 229 -58.42 -21.92 -10.26
N THR A 230 -57.95 -22.54 -11.33
CA THR A 230 -56.59 -23.11 -11.42
C THR A 230 -55.58 -22.11 -11.97
N PHE A 231 -55.96 -21.34 -13.00
CA PHE A 231 -55.07 -20.44 -13.73
C PHE A 231 -54.79 -19.12 -12.97
N LEU A 232 -55.80 -18.53 -12.35
CA LEU A 232 -55.69 -17.20 -11.76
C LEU A 232 -54.72 -17.13 -10.54
N PRO A 233 -54.59 -18.16 -9.66
CA PRO A 233 -53.55 -18.19 -8.62
C PRO A 233 -52.15 -18.37 -9.20
N GLU A 234 -52.02 -19.21 -10.23
CA GLU A 234 -50.75 -19.51 -10.90
C GLU A 234 -50.21 -18.25 -11.59
N PHE A 235 -51.08 -17.52 -12.30
CA PHE A 235 -50.76 -16.24 -12.94
C PHE A 235 -50.30 -15.17 -11.93
N VAL A 236 -51.01 -15.00 -10.81
CA VAL A 236 -50.65 -14.01 -9.77
C VAL A 236 -49.34 -14.38 -9.09
N TYR A 237 -49.11 -15.68 -8.85
CA TYR A 237 -47.86 -16.17 -8.28
C TYR A 237 -46.68 -15.95 -9.23
N GLU A 238 -46.85 -16.26 -10.51
CA GLU A 238 -45.83 -16.05 -11.55
C GLU A 238 -45.47 -14.56 -11.69
N GLN A 239 -46.46 -13.67 -11.65
CA GLN A 239 -46.23 -12.22 -11.69
C GLN A 239 -45.42 -11.73 -10.48
N LYS A 240 -45.78 -12.18 -9.27
CA LYS A 240 -45.01 -11.87 -8.04
C LYS A 240 -43.57 -12.38 -8.14
N GLU A 241 -43.38 -13.62 -8.58
CA GLU A 241 -42.04 -14.22 -8.69
C GLU A 241 -41.17 -13.47 -9.71
N ASN A 242 -41.75 -13.05 -10.84
CA ASN A 242 -41.06 -12.26 -11.85
C ASN A 242 -40.62 -10.88 -11.33
N GLU A 243 -41.48 -10.19 -10.57
CA GLU A 243 -41.12 -8.90 -9.95
C GLU A 243 -40.03 -9.06 -8.89
N LEU A 244 -40.10 -10.09 -8.04
CA LEU A 244 -39.05 -10.39 -7.07
C LEU A 244 -37.70 -10.70 -7.75
N LYS A 245 -37.71 -11.49 -8.84
CA LYS A 245 -36.49 -11.76 -9.64
C LYS A 245 -35.90 -10.50 -10.26
N ARG A 246 -36.74 -9.57 -10.74
CA ARG A 246 -36.29 -8.28 -11.28
C ARG A 246 -35.63 -7.42 -10.21
N ILE A 247 -36.24 -7.35 -9.02
CA ILE A 247 -35.69 -6.63 -7.87
C ILE A 247 -34.33 -7.22 -7.48
N ASP A 248 -34.24 -8.53 -7.25
CA ASP A 248 -32.97 -9.20 -6.91
C ASP A 248 -31.88 -8.92 -7.95
N THR A 249 -32.21 -9.06 -9.25
CA THR A 249 -31.26 -8.80 -10.35
C THR A 249 -30.77 -7.35 -10.35
N LEU A 250 -31.67 -6.39 -10.12
CA LEU A 250 -31.34 -4.96 -10.07
C LEU A 250 -30.40 -4.65 -8.92
N TYR A 251 -30.74 -5.07 -7.69
CA TYR A 251 -29.93 -4.79 -6.50
C TYR A 251 -28.59 -5.53 -6.53
N LYS A 252 -28.54 -6.75 -7.06
CA LYS A 252 -27.30 -7.47 -7.31
C LYS A 252 -26.37 -6.71 -8.28
N THR A 253 -26.94 -6.14 -9.34
CA THR A 253 -26.18 -5.33 -10.31
C THR A 253 -25.68 -4.03 -9.67
N GLN A 254 -26.49 -3.34 -8.88
CA GLN A 254 -26.10 -2.12 -8.18
C GLN A 254 -25.00 -2.38 -7.15
N LYS A 255 -25.13 -3.42 -6.32
CA LYS A 255 -24.10 -3.84 -5.36
C LYS A 255 -22.79 -4.16 -6.09
N LYS A 256 -22.84 -4.88 -7.20
CA LYS A 256 -21.64 -5.15 -8.04
C LYS A 256 -20.97 -3.87 -8.51
N SER A 257 -21.73 -2.90 -9.00
CA SER A 257 -21.19 -1.59 -9.43
C SER A 257 -20.50 -0.83 -8.29
N LEU A 258 -21.03 -0.90 -7.06
CA LEU A 258 -20.38 -0.30 -5.90
C LEU A 258 -19.01 -0.94 -5.58
N TYR A 259 -18.91 -2.27 -5.64
CA TYR A 259 -17.63 -2.97 -5.49
C TYR A 259 -16.63 -2.57 -6.59
N GLU A 260 -17.07 -2.50 -7.84
CA GLU A 260 -16.23 -2.06 -8.97
C GLU A 260 -15.74 -0.61 -8.82
N ASN A 261 -16.57 0.28 -8.25
CA ASN A 261 -16.18 1.65 -7.94
C ASN A 261 -15.12 1.70 -6.83
N TYR A 262 -15.28 0.90 -5.77
CA TYR A 262 -14.30 0.76 -4.70
C TYR A 262 -12.96 0.25 -5.24
N GLU A 263 -12.96 -0.83 -6.04
CA GLU A 263 -11.74 -1.36 -6.63
C GLU A 263 -11.03 -0.35 -7.52
N ARG A 264 -11.79 0.42 -8.33
CA ARG A 264 -11.25 1.53 -9.12
C ARG A 264 -10.58 2.59 -8.26
N ALA A 265 -11.21 3.01 -7.16
CA ALA A 265 -10.62 3.98 -6.24
C ALA A 265 -9.31 3.47 -5.60
N ILE A 266 -9.27 2.20 -5.20
CA ILE A 266 -8.05 1.58 -4.65
C ILE A 266 -6.94 1.49 -5.71
N ASN A 267 -7.27 1.14 -6.96
CA ASN A 267 -6.29 1.03 -8.04
C ASN A 267 -5.72 2.41 -8.44
N GLN A 268 -6.56 3.44 -8.57
CA GLN A 268 -6.11 4.81 -8.84
C GLN A 268 -5.16 5.34 -7.75
N MET A 269 -5.41 4.98 -6.49
CA MET A 269 -4.50 5.34 -5.39
C MET A 269 -3.17 4.59 -5.48
N LYS A 270 -3.16 3.33 -5.92
CA LYS A 270 -1.91 2.57 -6.14
C LYS A 270 -1.09 3.16 -7.28
N GLU A 271 -1.73 3.53 -8.38
CA GLU A 271 -1.09 4.15 -9.55
C GLU A 271 -0.47 5.52 -9.23
N LYS A 272 -1.15 6.35 -8.43
CA LYS A 272 -0.61 7.66 -7.98
C LYS A 272 0.60 7.56 -7.04
N ASN A 273 0.84 6.39 -6.45
CA ASN A 273 1.89 6.16 -5.47
C ASN A 273 3.06 5.30 -6.03
N GLN A 274 3.05 4.97 -7.32
CA GLN A 274 4.20 4.44 -8.06
C GLN A 274 5.01 5.58 -8.66
#